data_AF-A0A0D3QYC8-F1
#
_entry.id   AF-A0A0D3QYC8-F1
#
_cell.length_a   1.000
_cell.length_b   1.000
_cell.length_c   1.000
_cell.angle_alpha   90.00
_cell.angle_beta   90.00
_cell.angle_gamma   90.00
#
_symmetry.space_group_name_H-M   'P 1'
#
loop_
_entity.id
_entity.type
_entity.pdbx_description
1 polymer ?
#
loop_
_entity_poly.entity_id
_entity_poly.type
_entity_poly.pdbx_seq_one_letter_code
_entity_poly.pdbx_strand_id
1 'polypeptide(L)'
;RLIFQYASFNNSRSLHFFLAAWPVVGIWFTALGISTMAFNLNGFNFNQSVVDSQGRVINTWADIINRANLGMEVMHERNAHNFPLDLASVEAPSVNG
;
A
#
# COMPACT_ATOMS: atom_id res chain seq x y z
N ARG A 1 37.35 10.49 -6.29
CA ARG A 1 35.91 10.79 -6.54
C ARG A 1 35.10 9.98 -5.55
N LEU A 2 34.05 10.52 -4.92
CA LEU A 2 33.24 9.79 -3.94
C LEU A 2 32.33 8.72 -4.59
N ILE A 3 31.81 8.99 -5.79
CA ILE A 3 30.94 8.06 -6.55
C ILE A 3 31.49 7.88 -7.99
N PHE A 4 31.10 8.69 -8.97
CA PHE A 4 31.74 8.77 -10.31
C PHE A 4 31.39 10.12 -10.99
N GLN A 5 32.04 10.46 -12.10
CA GLN A 5 31.98 11.82 -12.68
C GLN A 5 30.59 12.31 -13.05
N TYR A 6 29.75 11.41 -13.57
CA TYR A 6 28.42 11.75 -14.06
C TYR A 6 27.32 11.65 -12.98
N ALA A 7 27.62 11.15 -11.77
CA ALA A 7 26.69 11.09 -10.65
C ALA A 7 26.68 12.35 -9.78
N SER A 8 27.42 13.40 -10.17
CA SER A 8 27.53 14.65 -9.42
C SER A 8 27.02 15.81 -10.24
N PHE A 9 26.28 16.72 -9.60
CA PHE A 9 25.82 17.95 -10.23
C PHE A 9 26.97 18.94 -10.35
N ASN A 10 27.29 19.37 -11.57
CA ASN A 10 28.23 20.45 -11.85
C ASN A 10 27.53 21.83 -11.99
N ASN A 11 26.20 21.87 -11.89
CA ASN A 11 25.37 23.08 -11.92
C ASN A 11 24.51 23.16 -10.65
N SER A 12 24.64 24.26 -9.91
CA SER A 12 23.89 24.48 -8.66
C SER A 12 22.38 24.58 -8.89
N ARG A 13 21.92 25.16 -10.01
CA ARG A 13 20.48 25.30 -10.32
C ARG A 13 19.82 23.94 -10.53
N SER A 14 20.49 23.02 -11.22
CA SER A 14 19.96 21.65 -11.42
C SER A 14 19.93 20.86 -10.12
N LEU A 15 20.91 21.08 -9.23
CA LEU A 15 20.91 20.46 -7.90
C LEU A 15 19.71 20.93 -7.08
N HIS A 16 19.47 22.24 -6.98
CA HIS A 16 18.34 22.77 -6.23
C HIS A 16 16.99 22.37 -6.83
N PHE A 17 16.89 22.34 -8.16
CA PHE A 17 15.71 21.82 -8.84
C PHE A 17 15.46 20.34 -8.51
N PHE A 18 16.49 19.50 -8.55
CA PHE A 18 16.36 18.09 -8.19
C PHE A 18 15.94 17.89 -6.73
N LEU A 19 16.53 18.65 -5.80
CA LEU A 19 16.18 18.60 -4.38
C LEU A 19 14.71 18.98 -4.12
N ALA A 20 14.14 19.90 -4.91
CA ALA A 20 12.74 20.24 -4.83
C ALA A 20 11.84 19.20 -5.53
N ALA A 21 12.21 18.80 -6.75
CA ALA A 21 11.39 17.92 -7.57
C ALA A 21 11.28 16.50 -6.98
N TRP A 22 12.37 15.96 -6.40
CA TRP A 22 12.41 14.60 -5.87
C TRP A 22 11.32 14.31 -4.82
N PRO A 23 11.22 15.06 -3.70
CA PRO A 23 10.17 14.84 -2.73
C PRO A 23 8.77 15.19 -3.28
N VAL A 24 8.66 16.24 -4.11
CA VAL A 24 7.36 16.69 -4.65
C VAL A 24 6.71 15.61 -5.52
N VAL A 25 7.48 15.01 -6.43
CA VAL A 25 7.00 13.92 -7.29
C VAL A 25 6.60 12.70 -6.44
N GLY A 26 7.35 12.39 -5.39
CA GLY A 26 7.00 11.31 -4.45
C GLY A 26 5.65 11.54 -3.77
N ILE A 27 5.39 12.75 -3.27
CA ILE A 27 4.11 13.10 -2.64
C ILE A 27 2.95 13.06 -3.64
N TRP A 28 3.17 13.48 -4.89
CA TRP A 28 2.14 13.34 -5.94
C TRP A 28 1.75 11.88 -6.17
N PHE A 29 2.71 10.95 -6.24
CA PHE A 29 2.39 9.53 -6.38
C PHE A 29 1.67 8.95 -5.16
N THR A 30 2.05 9.35 -3.94
CA THR A 30 1.33 8.93 -2.73
C THR A 30 -0.12 9.43 -2.76
N ALA A 31 -0.35 10.70 -3.12
CA ALA A 31 -1.69 11.26 -3.23
C ALA A 31 -2.53 10.52 -4.28
N LEU A 32 -1.95 10.27 -5.47
CA LEU A 32 -2.60 9.48 -6.52
C LEU A 32 -2.92 8.06 -6.06
N GLY A 33 -2.01 7.40 -5.34
CA GLY A 33 -2.22 6.05 -4.81
C GLY A 33 -3.38 5.96 -3.82
N ILE A 34 -3.51 6.91 -2.90
CA ILE A 34 -4.68 6.99 -2.01
C ILE A 34 -5.96 7.24 -2.82
N SER A 35 -5.92 8.15 -3.80
CA SER A 35 -7.06 8.44 -4.65
C SER A 35 -7.55 7.22 -5.44
N THR A 36 -6.66 6.34 -5.89
CA THR A 36 -7.07 5.11 -6.59
C THR A 36 -7.56 4.03 -5.62
N MET A 37 -6.94 3.90 -4.44
CA MET A 37 -7.40 2.96 -3.41
C MET A 37 -8.79 3.31 -2.86
N ALA A 38 -9.17 4.59 -2.89
CA ALA A 38 -10.53 5.04 -2.56
C ALA A 38 -11.61 4.43 -3.48
N PHE A 39 -11.24 3.95 -4.67
CA PHE A 39 -12.13 3.23 -5.59
C PHE A 39 -11.85 1.72 -5.60
N ASN A 40 -11.35 1.16 -4.49
CA ASN A 40 -11.02 -0.25 -4.30
C ASN A 40 -9.97 -0.82 -5.26
N LEU A 41 -9.18 0.05 -5.91
CA LEU A 41 -7.99 -0.37 -6.66
C LEU A 41 -6.81 -0.49 -5.69
N ASN A 42 -6.71 -1.66 -5.08
CA ASN A 42 -5.75 -1.95 -4.02
C ASN A 42 -4.35 -2.28 -4.54
N GLY A 43 -3.41 -2.40 -3.60
CA GLY A 43 -2.05 -2.86 -3.88
C GLY A 43 -1.99 -4.32 -4.36
N PHE A 44 -0.80 -4.76 -4.74
CA PHE A 44 -0.59 -6.12 -5.21
C PHE A 44 -1.01 -7.18 -4.18
N ASN A 45 -1.66 -8.23 -4.66
CA ASN A 45 -2.03 -9.39 -3.86
C ASN A 45 -1.24 -10.61 -4.36
N PHE A 46 -0.32 -11.10 -3.52
CA PHE A 46 0.49 -12.28 -3.79
C PHE A 46 0.24 -13.42 -2.80
N ASN A 47 -0.98 -13.51 -2.27
CA ASN A 47 -1.36 -14.58 -1.35
C ASN A 47 -1.22 -15.93 -2.05
N GLN A 48 -0.49 -16.85 -1.42
CA GLN A 48 -0.25 -18.22 -1.91
C GLN A 48 0.33 -18.29 -3.33
N SER A 49 1.09 -17.26 -3.75
CA SER A 49 1.58 -17.14 -5.13
C SER A 49 2.71 -18.12 -5.49
N VAL A 50 3.30 -18.83 -4.52
CA VAL A 50 4.35 -19.83 -4.75
C VAL A 50 3.85 -21.20 -4.32
N VAL A 51 3.91 -22.15 -5.25
CA VAL A 51 3.40 -23.52 -5.07
C VAL A 51 4.47 -24.51 -5.52
N ASP A 52 4.64 -25.60 -4.77
CA ASP A 52 5.56 -26.69 -5.15
C ASP A 52 4.98 -27.58 -6.25
N SER A 53 5.76 -28.56 -6.72
CA SER A 53 5.31 -29.52 -7.74
C SER A 53 4.20 -30.47 -7.27
N GLN A 54 3.89 -30.50 -5.97
CA GLN A 54 2.81 -31.29 -5.38
C GLN A 54 1.54 -30.46 -5.14
N GLY A 55 1.53 -29.17 -5.52
CA GLY A 55 0.39 -28.28 -5.30
C GLY A 55 0.33 -27.68 -3.89
N ARG A 56 1.40 -27.78 -3.09
CA ARG A 56 1.44 -27.23 -1.74
C ARG A 56 1.94 -25.80 -1.77
N VAL A 57 1.26 -24.93 -1.03
CA VAL A 57 1.64 -23.53 -0.90
C VAL A 57 2.93 -23.39 -0.10
N ILE A 58 3.90 -22.67 -0.65
CA ILE A 58 5.12 -22.25 0.03
C ILE A 58 4.90 -20.80 0.50
N ASN A 59 4.78 -20.60 1.82
CA ASN A 59 4.57 -19.26 2.36
C ASN A 59 5.76 -18.34 2.07
N THR A 60 5.45 -17.11 1.70
CA THR A 60 6.37 -16.01 1.44
C THR A 60 6.16 -14.87 2.46
N TRP A 61 6.94 -13.79 2.33
CA TRP A 61 6.69 -12.57 3.09
C TRP A 61 5.31 -11.97 2.83
N ALA A 62 4.76 -12.13 1.61
CA ALA A 62 3.41 -11.66 1.30
C ALA A 62 2.35 -12.38 2.14
N ASP A 63 2.50 -13.69 2.35
CA ASP A 63 1.59 -14.48 3.19
C ASP A 63 1.66 -14.08 4.67
N ILE A 64 2.83 -13.64 5.14
CA ILE A 64 2.99 -13.10 6.50
C ILE A 64 2.28 -11.74 6.64
N ILE A 65 2.43 -10.85 5.66
CA ILE A 65 1.72 -9.57 5.61
C ILE A 65 0.21 -9.81 5.58
N ASN A 66 -0.26 -10.79 4.80
CA ASN A 66 -1.67 -11.14 4.74
C ASN A 66 -2.23 -11.59 6.11
N ARG A 67 -1.45 -12.34 6.91
CA ARG A 67 -1.87 -12.72 8.27
C ARG A 67 -2.00 -11.51 9.19
N ALA A 68 -1.11 -10.54 9.08
CA ALA A 68 -1.22 -9.29 9.82
C ALA A 68 -2.45 -8.48 9.39
N ASN A 69 -2.73 -8.41 8.09
CA ASN A 69 -3.91 -7.75 7.54
C ASN A 69 -5.20 -8.40 8.05
N LEU A 70 -5.30 -9.73 8.03
CA LEU A 70 -6.44 -10.46 8.60
C LEU A 70 -6.65 -10.13 10.08
N GLY A 71 -5.56 -10.02 10.85
CA GLY A 71 -5.63 -9.62 12.26
C GLY A 71 -6.21 -8.21 12.46
N MET A 72 -5.92 -7.27 11.56
CA MET A 72 -6.53 -5.94 11.57
C MET A 72 -8.00 -6.00 11.15
N GLU A 73 -8.30 -6.68 10.04
CA GLU A 73 -9.64 -6.80 9.48
C GLU A 73 -10.65 -7.36 10.50
N VAL A 74 -10.32 -8.46 11.18
CA VAL A 74 -11.24 -9.10 12.14
C VAL A 74 -11.41 -8.31 13.45
N MET A 75 -10.54 -7.32 13.70
CA MET A 75 -10.54 -6.55 14.95
C MET A 75 -10.92 -5.08 14.75
N HIS A 76 -10.92 -4.58 13.53
CA HIS A 76 -11.40 -3.25 13.18
C HIS A 76 -12.93 -3.22 13.33
N GLU A 77 -13.49 -2.08 13.75
CA GLU A 77 -14.95 -1.87 13.77
C GLU A 77 -15.77 -3.02 14.44
N ARG A 78 -15.26 -3.56 15.56
CA ARG A 78 -15.71 -4.82 16.21
C ARG A 78 -17.22 -5.00 16.43
N ASN A 79 -17.99 -3.91 16.48
CA ASN A 79 -19.44 -3.93 16.73
C ASN A 79 -20.26 -3.35 15.55
N ALA A 80 -19.63 -3.00 14.43
CA ALA A 80 -20.30 -2.35 13.29
C ALA A 80 -20.68 -3.34 12.18
N HIS A 81 -20.05 -4.52 12.15
CA HIS A 81 -20.29 -5.52 11.10
C HIS A 81 -21.31 -6.57 11.54
N ASN A 82 -22.50 -6.55 10.91
CA ASN A 82 -23.55 -7.56 11.12
C ASN A 82 -23.58 -8.63 10.02
N PHE A 83 -22.80 -8.42 8.96
CA PHE A 83 -22.69 -9.31 7.80
C PHE A 83 -21.23 -9.75 7.64
N PRO A 84 -20.99 -10.96 7.08
CA PRO A 84 -19.65 -11.56 7.03
C PRO A 84 -18.70 -10.93 6.01
N LEU A 85 -19.16 -10.03 5.15
CA LEU A 85 -18.35 -9.35 4.13
C LEU A 85 -18.46 -7.85 4.33
N ASP A 86 -17.31 -7.19 4.48
CA ASP A 86 -17.21 -5.74 4.40
C ASP A 86 -17.07 -5.34 2.92
N LEU A 87 -18.10 -4.70 2.39
CA LEU A 87 -18.21 -4.32 0.97
C LEU A 87 -18.12 -2.80 0.77
N ALA A 88 -18.17 -2.02 1.85
CA ALA A 88 -18.18 -0.57 1.79
C ALA A 88 -17.77 0.04 3.13
N SER A 89 -16.81 0.97 3.10
CA SER A 89 -16.43 1.76 4.29
C SER A 89 -17.43 2.87 4.64
N VAL A 90 -18.71 2.72 4.27
CA VAL A 90 -19.74 3.73 4.55
C VAL A 90 -20.31 3.44 5.93
N GLU A 91 -20.15 4.40 6.83
CA GLU A 91 -20.67 4.37 8.20
C GLU A 91 -22.16 3.96 8.19
N ALA A 92 -22.50 2.87 8.88
CA ALA A 92 -23.87 2.43 9.01
C ALA A 92 -24.69 3.56 9.67
N PRO A 93 -25.89 3.92 9.16
CA PRO A 93 -26.68 4.99 9.76
C PRO A 93 -27.00 4.64 11.21
N SER A 94 -26.70 5.55 12.14
CA SER A 94 -27.05 5.39 13.54
C SER A 94 -28.58 5.31 13.67
N VAL A 95 -29.09 4.12 13.95
CA VAL A 95 -30.47 3.94 14.38
C VAL A 95 -30.52 4.35 15.84
N ASN A 96 -30.73 5.65 16.08
CA ASN A 96 -31.14 6.14 17.40
C ASN A 96 -32.59 5.67 17.61
N GLY A 97 -32.76 4.74 18.55
CA GLY A 97 -34.06 4.38 19.12
C GLY A 97 -34.50 5.33 20.23
#